data_AF-A0A6C7CBZ0-F1
#
_entry.id   AF-A0A6C7CBZ0-F1
#
_cell.length_a   1.000
_cell.length_b   1.000
_cell.length_c   1.000
_cell.angle_alpha   90.00
_cell.angle_beta   90.00
_cell.angle_gamma   90.00
#
_symmetry.space_group_name_H-M   'P 1'
#
loop_
_entity.id
_entity.type
_entity.pdbx_description
1 polymer ?
#
loop_
_entity_poly.entity_id
_entity_poly.type
_entity_poly.pdbx_seq_one_letter_code
_entity_poly.pdbx_strand_id
1 'polypeptide(L)'
;MIYPSTTGKGGEILRLNTLESVMIQGRLKMWGRWSFIGEGHVGSSFNQLLSTKKLTKTSINEALRRMKKSGITKPELEAFLKAMLEGKNKSHLAHCTDSEALIIDQVVGSTLASSPSLIVLLHQRYDGKGKSKKALAQDLNEKHPEWCLRTCENRIDVWLNFAEFQLYSPMCEAFGTNADKFRLQSCAENA
;
A
#
# COMPACT_ATOMS: atom_id res chain seq x y z
N MET A 1 -6.02 -12.35 -16.67
CA MET A 1 -5.53 -11.69 -17.90
C MET A 1 -5.27 -10.23 -17.57
N ILE A 2 -4.02 -9.79 -17.57
CA ILE A 2 -3.64 -8.39 -17.30
C ILE A 2 -3.65 -7.69 -18.66
N TYR A 3 -4.68 -6.90 -18.97
CA TYR A 3 -4.64 -6.05 -20.15
C TYR A 3 -3.75 -4.83 -19.87
N PRO A 4 -2.75 -4.54 -20.70
CA PRO A 4 -2.05 -3.26 -20.65
C PRO A 4 -2.99 -2.19 -21.20
N SER A 5 -3.39 -1.23 -20.36
CA SER A 5 -4.19 -0.06 -20.74
C SER A 5 -3.35 1.05 -21.40
N THR A 6 -2.17 0.73 -21.92
CA THR A 6 -1.24 1.68 -22.55
C THR A 6 -1.57 1.87 -24.02
N THR A 7 -2.66 2.59 -24.30
CA THR A 7 -2.92 3.26 -25.59
C THR A 7 -3.19 4.75 -25.39
N GLY A 8 -2.47 5.39 -24.47
CA GLY A 8 -2.46 6.84 -24.30
C GLY A 8 -1.19 7.44 -24.92
N LYS A 9 -1.33 8.51 -25.71
CA LYS A 9 -0.20 9.29 -26.25
C LYS A 9 0.66 9.80 -25.08
N GLY A 10 1.98 9.67 -25.22
CA GLY A 10 2.94 10.20 -24.25
C GLY A 10 2.80 11.71 -24.13
N GLY A 11 2.52 12.20 -22.92
CA GLY A 11 2.51 13.63 -22.59
C GLY A 11 1.25 14.15 -21.91
N GLU A 12 0.11 13.45 -21.97
CA GLU A 12 -1.17 14.08 -21.57
C GLU A 12 -1.68 13.76 -20.16
N ILE A 13 -1.20 12.74 -19.45
CA ILE A 13 -1.74 12.42 -18.11
C ILE A 13 -0.63 11.88 -17.21
N LEU A 14 -0.50 12.45 -16.01
CA LEU A 14 0.29 11.96 -14.87
C LEU A 14 -0.13 10.52 -14.49
N ARG A 15 0.28 9.54 -15.30
CA ARG A 15 -0.11 8.13 -15.17
C ARG A 15 1.12 7.24 -15.26
N LEU A 16 1.20 6.33 -14.30
CA LEU A 16 2.21 5.29 -14.24
C LEU A 16 1.89 4.18 -15.24
N ASN A 17 2.94 3.53 -15.75
CA ASN A 17 2.82 2.29 -16.51
C ASN A 17 2.29 1.16 -15.63
N THR A 18 1.73 0.11 -16.23
CA THR A 18 1.12 -1.00 -15.48
C THR A 18 2.06 -1.60 -14.42
N LEU A 19 3.35 -1.80 -14.76
CA LEU A 19 4.34 -2.35 -13.81
C LEU A 19 4.70 -1.35 -12.69
N GLU A 20 4.78 -0.07 -13.02
CA GLU A 20 5.04 1.01 -12.07
C GLU A 20 3.88 1.14 -11.07
N SER A 21 2.64 1.12 -11.57
CA SER A 21 1.43 1.08 -10.73
C SER A 21 1.39 -0.16 -9.84
N VAL A 22 1.67 -1.35 -10.38
CA VAL A 22 1.67 -2.59 -9.59
C VAL A 22 2.73 -2.53 -8.49
N MET A 23 3.91 -1.97 -8.77
CA MET A 23 4.99 -1.81 -7.80
C MET A 23 4.58 -0.88 -6.67
N ILE A 24 4.13 0.35 -6.98
CA ILE A 24 3.77 1.33 -5.94
C ILE A 24 2.56 0.87 -5.13
N GLN A 25 1.53 0.32 -5.78
CA GLN A 25 0.36 -0.24 -5.11
C GLN A 25 0.73 -1.45 -4.24
N GLY A 26 1.70 -2.25 -4.66
CA GLY A 26 2.25 -3.34 -3.84
C GLY A 26 2.88 -2.82 -2.56
N ARG A 27 3.75 -1.82 -2.66
CA ARG A 27 4.41 -1.19 -1.50
C ARG A 27 3.41 -0.51 -0.57
N LEU A 28 2.45 0.25 -1.11
CA LEU A 28 1.42 0.92 -0.31
C LEU A 28 0.50 -0.09 0.42
N LYS A 29 0.17 -1.23 -0.20
CA LYS A 29 -0.56 -2.32 0.48
C LYS A 29 0.24 -2.94 1.62
N MET A 30 1.55 -3.09 1.45
CA MET A 30 2.44 -3.59 2.52
C MET A 30 2.51 -2.58 3.68
N TRP A 31 2.70 -1.30 3.37
CA TRP A 31 2.75 -0.21 4.35
C TRP A 31 1.42 -0.02 5.08
N GLY A 32 0.28 0.03 4.39
CA GLY A 32 -1.03 0.20 5.04
C GLY A 32 -1.40 -0.95 5.98
N ARG A 33 -0.93 -2.18 5.69
CA ARG A 33 -1.07 -3.30 6.63
C ARG A 33 -0.21 -3.14 7.88
N TRP A 34 1.00 -2.62 7.73
CA TRP A 34 1.88 -2.31 8.85
C TRP A 34 1.30 -1.17 9.71
N SER A 35 0.89 -0.08 9.06
CA SER A 35 0.26 1.11 9.66
C SER A 35 -0.98 0.73 10.49
N PHE A 36 -1.82 -0.16 9.97
CA PHE A 36 -3.03 -0.63 10.67
C PHE A 36 -2.74 -1.45 11.94
N ILE A 37 -1.60 -2.15 12.01
CA ILE A 37 -1.24 -2.98 13.17
C ILE A 37 -0.50 -2.11 14.19
N GLY A 38 -1.29 -1.37 14.96
CA GLY A 38 -0.89 -0.77 16.23
C GLY A 38 0.14 0.35 16.12
N GLU A 39 -0.20 1.44 15.41
CA GLU A 39 0.53 2.72 15.43
C GLU A 39 2.06 2.58 15.26
N GLY A 40 2.52 1.54 14.53
CA GLY A 40 3.94 1.26 14.32
C GLY A 40 4.70 0.54 15.44
N HIS A 41 4.07 0.19 16.57
CA HIS A 41 4.76 -0.43 17.71
C HIS A 41 4.80 -1.98 17.71
N VAL A 42 3.97 -2.66 16.91
CA VAL A 42 3.69 -4.11 17.07
C VAL A 42 4.02 -4.96 15.85
N GLY A 43 4.02 -4.36 14.66
CA GLY A 43 4.45 -5.02 13.41
C GLY A 43 5.83 -5.66 13.52
N SER A 44 6.71 -5.03 14.31
CA SER A 44 8.08 -5.45 14.61
C SER A 44 8.26 -6.92 14.94
N SER A 45 7.54 -7.39 15.95
CA SER A 45 7.81 -8.72 16.52
C SER A 45 7.15 -9.82 15.70
N PHE A 46 6.01 -9.53 15.05
CA PHE A 46 5.29 -10.50 14.24
C PHE A 46 5.90 -10.65 12.84
N ASN A 47 6.30 -9.54 12.21
CA ASN A 47 7.03 -9.57 10.93
C ASN A 47 8.41 -10.20 11.09
N GLN A 48 9.09 -9.98 12.22
CA GLN A 48 10.33 -10.68 12.56
C GLN A 48 10.11 -12.20 12.65
N LEU A 49 9.02 -12.64 13.30
CA LEU A 49 8.64 -14.06 13.39
C LEU A 49 8.33 -14.71 12.05
N LEU A 50 7.66 -13.96 11.16
CA LEU A 50 7.33 -14.44 9.82
C LEU A 50 8.54 -14.42 8.87
N SER A 51 9.50 -13.52 9.09
CA SER A 51 10.77 -13.48 8.36
C SER A 51 11.73 -14.60 8.78
N THR A 52 11.62 -15.10 10.01
CA THR A 52 12.48 -16.17 10.51
C THR A 52 12.08 -17.53 9.93
N LYS A 53 13.02 -18.22 9.28
CA LYS A 53 12.81 -19.56 8.67
C LYS A 53 12.39 -20.67 9.64
N LYS A 54 12.50 -20.47 10.96
CA LYS A 54 12.15 -21.44 11.99
C LYS A 54 11.25 -20.82 13.05
N LEU A 55 10.00 -21.25 13.07
CA LEU A 55 9.01 -20.91 14.09
C LEU A 55 9.21 -21.81 15.32
N THR A 56 9.55 -21.23 16.47
CA THR A 56 9.68 -21.98 17.74
C THR A 56 8.55 -21.59 18.70
N LYS A 57 8.16 -22.49 19.61
CA LYS A 57 7.12 -22.21 20.63
C LYS A 57 7.48 -20.99 21.48
N THR A 58 8.77 -20.79 21.73
CA THR A 58 9.32 -19.65 22.48
C THR A 58 9.13 -18.34 21.73
N SER A 59 9.47 -18.30 20.43
CA SER A 59 9.30 -17.08 19.62
C SER A 59 7.82 -16.69 19.52
N ILE A 60 6.92 -17.66 19.32
CA ILE A 60 5.46 -17.42 19.29
C ILE A 60 4.96 -16.81 20.61
N ASN A 61 5.34 -17.39 21.75
CA ASN A 61 4.92 -16.89 23.06
C ASN A 61 5.49 -15.50 23.37
N GLU A 62 6.69 -15.21 22.89
CA GLU A 62 7.32 -13.90 23.05
C GLU A 62 6.60 -12.82 22.23
N ALA A 63 6.24 -13.09 20.98
CA ALA A 63 5.39 -12.18 20.22
C ALA A 63 4.03 -11.98 20.87
N LEU A 64 3.36 -13.04 21.31
CA LEU A 64 2.06 -12.91 22.00
C LEU A 64 2.16 -12.01 23.25
N ARG A 65 3.25 -12.12 24.02
CA ARG A 65 3.51 -11.24 25.17
C ARG A 65 3.72 -9.79 24.75
N ARG A 66 4.49 -9.54 23.69
CA ARG A 66 4.77 -8.18 23.18
C ARG A 66 3.52 -7.53 22.59
N MET A 67 2.72 -8.28 21.84
CA MET A 67 1.44 -7.81 21.27
C MET A 67 0.41 -7.46 22.34
N LYS A 68 0.39 -8.21 23.45
CA LYS A 68 -0.45 -7.87 24.61
C LYS A 68 0.02 -6.60 25.31
N LYS A 69 1.34 -6.37 25.39
CA LYS A 69 1.93 -5.18 26.00
C LYS A 69 1.65 -3.90 25.18
N SER A 70 1.48 -4.04 23.88
CA SER A 70 1.22 -2.94 22.95
C SER A 70 -0.27 -2.65 22.72
N GLY A 71 -1.17 -3.20 23.54
CA GLY A 71 -2.59 -2.86 23.51
C GLY A 71 -3.43 -3.55 22.43
N ILE A 72 -2.88 -4.50 21.65
CA ILE A 72 -3.68 -5.26 20.69
C ILE A 72 -4.60 -6.22 21.45
N THR A 73 -5.89 -6.16 21.14
CA THR A 73 -6.86 -7.05 21.76
C THR A 73 -6.78 -8.45 21.13
N LYS A 74 -7.02 -9.49 21.95
CA LYS A 74 -7.08 -10.88 21.48
C LYS A 74 -7.96 -11.10 20.22
N PRO A 75 -9.16 -10.50 20.09
CA PRO A 75 -9.98 -10.66 18.89
C PRO A 75 -9.38 -10.02 17.63
N GLU A 76 -8.71 -8.87 17.73
CA GLU A 76 -8.04 -8.23 16.58
C GLU A 76 -6.90 -9.10 16.05
N LEU A 77 -6.12 -9.69 16.96
CA LEU A 77 -5.07 -10.62 16.62
C LEU A 77 -5.62 -11.88 15.95
N GLU A 78 -6.70 -12.45 16.49
CA GLU A 78 -7.34 -13.62 15.93
C GLU A 78 -7.88 -13.35 14.51
N ALA A 79 -8.49 -12.18 14.28
CA ALA A 79 -8.95 -11.76 12.97
C ALA A 79 -7.80 -11.61 11.96
N PHE A 80 -6.66 -11.08 12.40
CA PHE A 80 -5.46 -10.95 11.57
C PHE A 80 -4.87 -12.32 11.20
N LEU A 81 -4.73 -13.23 12.17
CA LEU A 81 -4.21 -14.59 11.94
C LEU A 81 -5.14 -15.42 11.06
N LYS A 82 -6.46 -15.35 11.27
CA LYS A 82 -7.44 -16.00 10.39
C LYS A 82 -7.34 -15.47 8.96
N ALA A 83 -7.23 -14.16 8.77
CA ALA A 83 -7.03 -13.56 7.44
C ALA A 83 -5.72 -13.99 6.77
N MET A 84 -4.69 -14.33 7.55
CA MET A 84 -3.42 -14.87 7.05
C MET A 84 -3.55 -16.35 6.63
N LEU A 85 -4.19 -17.17 7.46
CA LEU A 85 -4.42 -18.60 7.23
C LEU A 85 -5.38 -18.88 6.07
N GLU A 86 -6.41 -18.05 5.91
CA GLU A 86 -7.38 -18.11 4.79
C GLU A 86 -6.76 -17.80 3.41
N GLY A 87 -5.46 -17.48 3.36
CA GLY A 87 -4.66 -17.76 2.18
C GLY A 87 -4.74 -16.75 1.03
N LYS A 88 -5.08 -15.48 1.28
CA LYS A 88 -4.83 -14.39 0.31
C LYS A 88 -3.41 -13.81 0.37
N ASN A 89 -2.59 -14.23 1.35
CA ASN A 89 -1.31 -13.60 1.71
C ASN A 89 -0.15 -14.61 1.82
N LYS A 90 -0.03 -15.57 0.89
CA LYS A 90 1.01 -16.61 0.93
C LYS A 90 2.38 -16.17 0.38
N SER A 91 2.52 -14.94 -0.11
CA SER A 91 3.78 -14.44 -0.68
C SER A 91 4.52 -13.54 0.31
N HIS A 92 5.85 -13.60 0.30
CA HIS A 92 6.71 -12.66 1.03
C HIS A 92 6.43 -11.18 0.70
N LEU A 93 5.76 -10.91 -0.43
CA LEU A 93 5.23 -9.59 -0.85
C LEU A 93 4.03 -9.09 0.00
N ALA A 94 3.60 -9.85 1.00
CA ALA A 94 2.52 -9.48 1.90
C ALA A 94 3.01 -8.85 3.21
N HIS A 95 4.32 -8.82 3.45
CA HIS A 95 4.93 -8.39 4.71
C HIS A 95 5.86 -7.21 4.48
N CYS A 96 5.66 -6.14 5.27
CA CYS A 96 6.55 -4.99 5.34
C CYS A 96 7.35 -5.10 6.65
N THR A 97 8.68 -5.08 6.60
CA THR A 97 9.48 -4.92 7.82
C THR A 97 9.34 -3.50 8.36
N ASP A 98 9.59 -3.27 9.66
CA ASP A 98 9.48 -1.92 10.23
C ASP A 98 10.42 -0.93 9.53
N SER A 99 11.64 -1.36 9.18
CA SER A 99 12.59 -0.53 8.44
C SER A 99 12.05 -0.12 7.08
N GLU A 100 11.43 -1.04 6.35
CA GLU A 100 10.83 -0.74 5.05
C GLU A 100 9.59 0.16 5.21
N ALA A 101 8.78 -0.08 6.24
CA ALA A 101 7.59 0.69 6.52
C ALA A 101 7.95 2.13 6.90
N LEU A 102 8.98 2.34 7.72
CA LEU A 102 9.48 3.68 8.08
C LEU A 102 10.05 4.42 6.87
N ILE A 103 10.74 3.73 5.96
CA ILE A 103 11.18 4.34 4.69
C ILE A 103 9.97 4.79 3.87
N ILE A 104 8.95 3.94 3.73
CA ILE A 104 7.72 4.28 3.00
C ILE A 104 7.02 5.46 3.67
N ASP A 105 6.91 5.45 4.99
CA ASP A 105 6.26 6.51 5.78
C ASP A 105 6.97 7.85 5.61
N GLN A 106 8.30 7.87 5.69
CA GLN A 106 9.12 9.05 5.42
C GLN A 106 8.91 9.57 4.00
N VAL A 107 8.87 8.68 3.00
CA VAL A 107 8.63 9.08 1.60
C VAL A 107 7.22 9.65 1.43
N VAL A 108 6.20 9.03 2.01
CA VAL A 108 4.81 9.52 1.96
C VAL A 108 4.69 10.88 2.64
N GLY A 109 5.22 11.01 3.85
CA GLY A 109 5.18 12.25 4.64
C GLY A 109 5.94 13.40 3.99
N SER A 110 7.11 13.14 3.39
CA SER A 110 7.91 14.16 2.70
C SER A 110 7.33 14.57 1.34
N THR A 111 6.91 13.60 0.53
CA THR A 111 6.41 13.86 -0.83
C THR A 111 5.04 14.54 -0.80
N LEU A 112 4.15 14.10 0.09
CA LEU A 112 2.78 14.61 0.18
C LEU A 112 2.58 15.62 1.31
N ALA A 113 3.67 16.18 1.86
CA ALA A 113 3.63 17.18 2.93
C ALA A 113 2.69 18.36 2.62
N SER A 114 2.68 18.80 1.37
CA SER A 114 1.84 19.91 0.89
C SER A 114 0.37 19.53 0.65
N SER A 115 0.01 18.24 0.76
CA SER A 115 -1.33 17.73 0.46
C SER A 115 -1.79 16.69 1.49
N PRO A 116 -2.12 17.12 2.74
CA PRO A 116 -2.54 16.21 3.81
C PRO A 116 -3.77 15.36 3.45
N SER A 117 -4.68 15.88 2.62
CA SER A 117 -5.87 15.15 2.16
C SER A 117 -5.53 13.91 1.35
N LEU A 118 -4.42 13.91 0.60
CA LEU A 118 -3.96 12.74 -0.14
C LEU A 118 -3.39 11.67 0.79
N ILE A 119 -2.71 12.06 1.87
CA ILE A 119 -2.22 11.14 2.90
C ILE A 119 -3.42 10.44 3.56
N VAL A 120 -4.45 11.20 3.95
CA VAL A 120 -5.69 10.62 4.51
C VAL A 120 -6.35 9.66 3.52
N LEU A 121 -6.40 10.01 2.24
CA LEU A 121 -6.95 9.15 1.19
C LEU A 121 -6.16 7.84 1.05
N LEU A 122 -4.83 7.90 1.14
CA LEU A 122 -3.96 6.71 1.11
C LEU A 122 -4.22 5.80 2.31
N HIS A 123 -4.33 6.36 3.51
CA HIS A 123 -4.71 5.60 4.72
C HIS A 123 -6.06 4.91 4.54
N GLN A 124 -7.10 5.63 4.11
CA GLN A 124 -8.41 5.04 3.86
C GLN A 124 -8.37 3.93 2.80
N ARG A 125 -7.51 4.08 1.79
CA ARG A 125 -7.37 3.13 0.69
C ARG A 125 -6.57 1.88 1.06
N TYR A 126 -5.49 2.03 1.82
CA TYR A 126 -4.47 0.99 1.98
C TYR A 126 -4.38 0.41 3.40
N ASP A 127 -4.92 1.07 4.43
CA ASP A 127 -4.83 0.57 5.81
C ASP A 127 -5.61 -0.74 6.00
N GLY A 128 -4.94 -1.75 6.58
CA GLY A 128 -5.52 -3.05 6.90
C GLY A 128 -6.02 -3.80 5.67
N LYS A 129 -7.35 -3.92 5.52
CA LYS A 129 -7.97 -4.48 4.31
C LYS A 129 -8.18 -3.44 3.20
N GLY A 130 -8.15 -2.15 3.54
CA GLY A 130 -8.36 -1.02 2.63
C GLY A 130 -9.81 -0.88 2.14
N LYS A 131 -10.25 0.36 1.89
CA LYS A 131 -11.54 0.62 1.24
C LYS A 131 -11.44 0.44 -0.28
N SER A 132 -12.49 -0.15 -0.88
CA SER A 132 -12.62 -0.20 -2.34
C SER A 132 -12.80 1.22 -2.91
N LYS A 133 -12.49 1.43 -4.20
CA LYS A 133 -12.64 2.76 -4.81
C LYS A 133 -14.11 3.20 -4.82
N LYS A 134 -15.02 2.23 -4.98
CA LYS A 134 -16.46 2.45 -4.88
C LYS A 134 -16.91 2.87 -3.49
N ALA A 135 -16.39 2.22 -2.44
CA ALA A 135 -16.69 2.61 -1.06
C ALA A 135 -16.17 4.01 -0.75
N LEU A 136 -14.96 4.36 -1.19
CA LEU A 136 -14.43 5.72 -1.06
C LEU A 136 -15.29 6.76 -1.80
N ALA A 137 -15.78 6.41 -2.99
CA ALA A 137 -16.65 7.28 -3.76
C ALA A 137 -18.04 7.45 -3.11
N GLN A 138 -18.57 6.41 -2.46
CA GLN A 138 -19.80 6.47 -1.67
C GLN A 138 -19.61 7.39 -0.47
N ASP A 139 -18.54 7.20 0.33
CA ASP A 139 -18.21 8.07 1.46
C ASP A 139 -18.05 9.54 1.02
N LEU A 140 -17.47 9.77 -0.16
CA LEU A 140 -17.31 11.12 -0.72
C LEU A 140 -18.66 11.71 -1.15
N ASN A 141 -19.55 10.88 -1.72
CA ASN A 141 -20.87 11.31 -2.15
C ASN A 141 -21.82 11.59 -0.97
N GLU A 142 -21.69 10.87 0.13
CA GLU A 142 -22.43 11.17 1.37
C GLU A 142 -22.07 12.56 1.92
N LYS A 143 -20.81 12.98 1.78
CA LYS A 143 -20.35 14.32 2.16
C LYS A 143 -20.72 15.39 1.14
N HIS A 144 -20.83 15.00 -0.13
CA HIS A 144 -21.13 15.86 -1.28
C HIS A 144 -22.34 15.32 -2.06
N PRO A 145 -23.55 15.44 -1.50
CA PRO A 145 -24.77 14.93 -2.14
C PRO A 145 -25.13 15.71 -3.41
N GLU A 146 -24.54 16.89 -3.63
CA GLU A 146 -24.69 17.70 -4.84
C GLU A 146 -23.99 17.08 -6.06
N TRP A 147 -23.03 16.18 -5.85
CA TRP A 147 -22.37 15.46 -6.94
C TRP A 147 -23.08 14.15 -7.23
N CYS A 148 -23.10 13.74 -8.50
CA CYS A 148 -23.49 12.37 -8.82
C CYS A 148 -22.36 11.40 -8.43
N LEU A 149 -22.73 10.16 -8.07
CA LEU A 149 -21.76 9.13 -7.67
C LEU A 149 -20.63 8.94 -8.71
N ARG A 150 -20.95 9.07 -10.00
CA ARG A 150 -19.96 8.94 -11.07
C ARG A 150 -18.86 10.02 -11.01
N THR A 151 -19.21 11.24 -10.62
CA THR A 151 -18.25 12.33 -10.42
C THR A 151 -17.34 12.02 -9.23
N CYS A 152 -17.89 11.47 -8.15
CA CYS A 152 -17.11 11.04 -6.99
C CYS A 152 -16.14 9.91 -7.35
N GLU A 153 -16.58 8.90 -8.12
CA GLU A 153 -15.72 7.81 -8.60
C GLU A 153 -14.54 8.35 -9.40
N ASN A 154 -14.80 9.22 -10.39
CA ASN A 154 -13.76 9.82 -11.23
C ASN A 154 -12.76 10.63 -10.40
N ARG A 155 -13.23 11.39 -9.39
CA ARG A 155 -12.36 12.17 -8.51
C ARG A 155 -11.46 11.29 -7.66
N ILE A 156 -12.01 10.26 -7.02
CA ILE A 156 -11.22 9.28 -6.26
C ILE A 156 -10.16 8.61 -7.15
N ASP A 157 -10.52 8.25 -8.38
CA ASP A 157 -9.57 7.68 -9.34
C ASP A 157 -8.44 8.65 -9.68
N VAL A 158 -8.75 9.92 -9.96
CA VAL A 158 -7.75 10.94 -10.27
C VAL A 158 -6.83 11.20 -9.07
N TRP A 159 -7.39 11.38 -7.86
CA TRP A 159 -6.60 11.66 -6.67
C TRP A 159 -5.69 10.49 -6.28
N LEU A 160 -6.17 9.25 -6.36
CA LEU A 160 -5.34 8.08 -6.12
C LEU A 160 -4.22 7.94 -7.16
N ASN A 161 -4.54 8.10 -8.44
CA ASN A 161 -3.52 8.03 -9.50
C ASN A 161 -2.46 9.12 -9.33
N PHE A 162 -2.87 10.33 -8.97
CA PHE A 162 -1.97 11.45 -8.73
C PHE A 162 -1.05 11.21 -7.54
N ALA A 163 -1.59 10.72 -6.41
CA ALA A 163 -0.79 10.36 -5.25
C ALA A 163 0.21 9.23 -5.57
N GLU A 164 -0.25 8.17 -6.25
CA GLU A 164 0.62 7.06 -6.68
C GLU A 164 1.72 7.54 -7.63
N PHE A 165 1.41 8.43 -8.57
CA PHE A 165 2.37 9.00 -9.50
C PHE A 165 3.45 9.82 -8.78
N GLN A 166 3.07 10.70 -7.86
CA GLN A 166 4.04 11.50 -7.10
C GLN A 166 4.97 10.63 -6.24
N LEU A 167 4.42 9.56 -5.65
CA LEU A 167 5.19 8.67 -4.79
C LEU A 167 6.14 7.75 -5.56
N TYR A 168 5.86 7.44 -6.82
CA TYR A 168 6.61 6.43 -7.57
C TYR A 168 8.12 6.70 -7.62
N SER A 169 8.53 7.89 -8.07
CA SER A 169 9.95 8.21 -8.24
C SER A 169 10.71 8.28 -6.90
N PRO A 170 10.24 9.02 -5.88
CA PRO A 170 10.89 9.04 -4.56
C PRO A 170 10.93 7.65 -3.90
N MET A 171 9.91 6.82 -4.11
CA MET A 171 9.88 5.45 -3.60
C MET A 171 10.94 4.56 -4.28
N CYS A 172 11.11 4.71 -5.59
CA CYS A 172 12.17 4.00 -6.32
C CYS A 172 13.55 4.39 -5.79
N GLU A 173 13.80 5.69 -5.60
CA GLU A 173 15.06 6.22 -5.06
C GLU A 173 15.35 5.70 -3.65
N ALA A 174 14.38 5.79 -2.74
CA ALA A 174 14.53 5.35 -1.36
C ALA A 174 14.85 3.86 -1.22
N PHE A 175 14.38 3.03 -2.16
CA PHE A 175 14.65 1.59 -2.19
C PHE A 175 15.79 1.19 -3.14
N GLY A 176 16.54 2.15 -3.69
CA GLY A 176 17.62 1.88 -4.65
C GLY A 176 17.17 1.12 -5.90
N THR A 177 15.87 1.19 -6.22
CA THR A 177 15.30 0.56 -7.41
C THR A 177 15.38 1.58 -8.54
N ASN A 178 16.00 1.23 -9.67
CA ASN A 178 16.09 2.15 -10.80
C ASN A 178 14.67 2.53 -11.28
N ALA A 179 14.31 3.81 -11.22
CA ALA A 179 13.00 4.32 -11.64
C ALA A 179 12.75 4.07 -13.13
N ASP A 180 13.81 3.94 -13.93
CA ASP A 180 13.74 3.61 -15.35
C ASP A 180 13.66 2.10 -15.61
N LYS A 181 13.70 1.25 -14.58
CA LYS A 181 13.70 -0.22 -14.72
C LYS A 181 12.50 -0.75 -15.52
N PHE A 182 11.38 -0.04 -15.49
CA PHE A 182 10.16 -0.42 -16.20
C PHE A 182 9.85 0.48 -17.41
N ARG A 183 10.68 1.50 -17.68
CA ARG A 183 10.60 2.21 -18.95
C ARG A 183 11.09 1.27 -20.03
N LEU A 184 10.26 1.06 -21.05
CA LEU A 184 10.68 0.35 -22.24
C LEU A 184 11.83 1.14 -22.88
N GLN A 185 13.07 0.70 -22.66
CA GLN A 185 14.18 1.11 -23.53
C GLN A 185 13.83 0.65 -24.93
N SER A 186 13.93 1.56 -25.90
CA SER A 186 13.59 1.39 -27.31
C SER A 186 14.00 0.02 -27.86
N CYS A 187 13.05 -0.93 -27.85
CA CYS A 187 13.20 -2.25 -28.45
C CYS A 187 11.88 -2.63 -29.14
N ALA A 188 11.64 -1.98 -30.27
CA ALA A 188 11.02 -2.53 -31.48
C ALA A 188 11.14 -1.52 -32.64
N GLU A 189 12.33 -0.94 -32.83
CA GLU A 189 12.72 -0.43 -34.14
C GLU A 189 13.63 -1.51 -34.74
N ASN A 190 13.20 -2.08 -35.87
CA ASN A 190 13.80 -3.19 -36.63
C ASN A 190 13.22 -4.60 -36.34
N ALA A 191 12.08 -4.89 -36.95
CA ALA A 191 11.82 -6.14 -37.67
C ALA A 191 10.81 -5.87 -38.80
#